data_AF-A0A087YMP8-F1
#
_entry.id   AF-A0A087YMP8-F1
#
_cell.length_a   1.000
_cell.length_b   1.000
_cell.length_c   1.000
_cell.angle_alpha   90.00
_cell.angle_beta   90.00
_cell.angle_gamma   90.00
#
_symmetry.space_group_name_H-M   'P 1'
#
loop_
_entity.id
_entity.type
_entity.pdbx_description
1 polymer ?
#
loop_
_entity_poly.entity_id
_entity_poly.type
_entity_poly.pdbx_seq_one_letter_code
_entity_poly.pdbx_strand_id
1 'polypeptide(L)'
;MDFYLQQHLKTMSCFSSTSQSCLKHTAGCNVTKCMSYISFHRFISFSGSRLRQEDTPPRIVEHPSDLIVSKGEPATLNCKAEGRPSPTVEWYKDGERVETDRDNPRSQRMLLPSGSLFFLRIVHGRRSKPDEGSYVCVARNYLGEAVSHNASLEVASKCRTSSGFFLPLRC
;
A
#
# COMPACT_ATOMS: atom_id res chain seq x y z
N MET A 1 13.41 -22.97 39.38
CA MET A 1 13.00 -23.24 40.77
C MET A 1 13.24 -21.95 41.55
N ASP A 2 12.30 -21.11 41.94
CA ASP A 2 10.84 -21.22 42.03
C ASP A 2 10.21 -19.82 42.17
N PHE A 3 9.02 -19.67 41.56
CA PHE A 3 7.76 -19.03 42.01
C PHE A 3 7.75 -17.65 42.71
N TYR A 4 7.07 -16.62 42.16
CA TYR A 4 5.60 -16.33 42.26
C TYR A 4 5.16 -16.13 43.73
N LEU A 5 4.72 -14.96 44.25
CA LEU A 5 3.52 -14.17 43.89
C LEU A 5 3.37 -12.90 44.77
N GLN A 6 2.76 -11.85 44.16
CA GLN A 6 1.72 -10.93 44.68
C GLN A 6 1.95 -10.10 45.98
N GLN A 7 1.37 -8.92 46.23
CA GLN A 7 0.54 -7.95 45.49
C GLN A 7 0.44 -6.68 46.37
N HIS A 8 0.31 -5.53 45.72
CA HIS A 8 -0.50 -4.35 46.06
C HIS A 8 -0.43 -3.63 47.43
N LEU A 9 -0.08 -2.33 47.29
CA LEU A 9 -0.71 -1.09 47.82
C LEU A 9 -0.01 -0.31 48.96
N LYS A 10 0.49 0.86 48.53
CA LYS A 10 0.47 2.20 49.16
C LYS A 10 1.14 2.40 50.54
N THR A 11 2.20 3.21 50.53
CA THR A 11 2.27 4.40 51.39
C THR A 11 3.19 5.46 50.76
N MET A 12 2.71 6.70 50.72
CA MET A 12 3.45 7.89 50.31
C MET A 12 4.43 8.31 51.40
N SER A 13 5.66 8.67 51.02
CA SER A 13 6.51 9.54 51.81
C SER A 13 7.41 10.37 50.90
N CYS A 14 7.33 11.69 51.05
CA CYS A 14 8.18 12.67 50.37
C CYS A 14 9.45 12.88 51.19
N PHE A 15 10.61 12.89 50.53
CA PHE A 15 11.86 13.43 51.09
C PHE A 15 12.44 14.43 50.09
N SER A 16 12.71 15.65 50.56
CA SER A 16 13.30 16.73 49.77
C SER A 16 14.82 16.74 49.90
N SER A 17 15.53 16.59 48.78
CA SER A 17 16.87 17.17 48.60
C SER A 17 17.14 17.41 47.10
N THR A 18 17.11 18.68 46.69
CA THR A 18 17.89 19.23 45.55
C THR A 18 17.85 18.49 44.21
N SER A 19 16.66 18.10 43.74
CA SER A 19 16.47 17.56 42.39
C SER A 19 15.01 17.66 41.95
N GLN A 20 14.73 18.56 40.99
CA GLN A 20 13.61 18.52 40.03
C GLN A 20 12.25 18.02 40.55
N SER A 21 11.39 18.96 40.95
CA SER A 21 9.95 18.74 41.01
C SER A 21 9.36 18.82 39.59
N CYS A 22 9.22 17.68 38.91
CA CYS A 22 8.29 17.56 37.79
C CYS A 22 6.86 17.53 38.36
N LEU A 23 6.10 18.61 38.19
CA LEU A 23 4.66 18.60 38.38
C LEU A 23 4.05 17.59 37.41
N LYS A 24 3.39 16.56 37.95
CA LYS A 24 2.49 15.69 37.18
C LYS A 24 1.35 16.57 36.67
N HIS A 25 1.34 16.88 35.38
CA HIS A 25 0.12 17.37 34.74
C HIS A 25 -0.64 16.19 34.16
N THR A 26 -1.80 15.97 34.77
CA THR A 26 -3.04 15.48 34.17
C THR A 26 -3.13 15.76 32.67
N ALA A 27 -3.80 14.85 31.95
CA ALA A 27 -4.09 14.92 30.52
C ALA A 27 -4.35 16.37 30.02
N GLY A 28 -3.52 16.84 29.07
CA GLY A 28 -3.74 18.14 28.42
C GLY A 28 -2.51 19.00 28.07
N CYS A 29 -1.28 18.50 28.11
CA CYS A 29 -0.10 19.31 27.75
C CYS A 29 0.29 19.15 26.27
N ASN A 30 0.00 20.17 25.47
CA ASN A 30 0.63 20.38 24.16
C ASN A 30 2.14 20.58 24.37
N VAL A 31 2.95 19.75 23.70
CA VAL A 31 4.40 19.84 23.74
C VAL A 31 4.83 21.08 22.97
N THR A 32 5.08 22.21 23.63
CA THR A 32 5.88 23.28 23.03
C THR A 32 6.55 24.16 24.08
N LYS A 33 7.89 24.21 23.99
CA LYS A 33 8.82 25.18 24.58
C LYS A 33 9.12 25.06 26.09
N CYS A 34 10.15 24.28 26.40
CA CYS A 34 11.11 24.69 27.43
C CYS A 34 12.19 25.55 26.76
N MET A 35 12.10 26.88 26.90
CA MET A 35 13.19 27.77 26.51
C MET A 35 14.14 27.90 27.70
N SER A 36 15.32 27.30 27.62
CA SER A 36 16.43 27.63 28.53
C SER A 36 17.32 28.67 27.84
N TYR A 37 17.19 29.93 28.25
CA TYR A 37 18.23 30.93 27.99
C TYR A 37 19.38 30.67 28.99
N ILE A 38 20.59 30.45 28.49
CA ILE A 38 21.87 31.07 28.91
C ILE A 38 23.01 30.48 28.07
N SER A 39 23.50 31.35 27.18
CA SER A 39 24.87 31.63 26.73
C SER A 39 25.97 30.55 26.83
N PHE A 40 26.67 30.37 25.69
CA PHE A 40 27.97 29.73 25.46
C PHE A 40 28.02 28.20 25.25
N HIS A 41 28.30 27.83 23.98
CA HIS A 41 28.89 26.57 23.48
C HIS A 41 28.23 25.23 23.85
N ARG A 42 27.24 24.81 23.05
CA ARG A 42 27.33 23.57 22.26
C ARG A 42 26.13 23.51 21.31
N PHE A 43 26.39 23.14 20.06
CA PHE A 43 25.36 22.79 19.10
C PHE A 43 24.40 21.79 19.75
N ILE A 44 23.15 22.19 19.96
CA ILE A 44 22.08 21.24 20.24
C ILE A 44 21.97 20.42 18.96
N SER A 45 22.60 19.25 18.96
CA SER A 45 22.29 18.22 17.98
C SER A 45 20.82 17.90 18.20
N PHE A 46 19.95 18.45 17.36
CA PHE A 46 18.60 17.93 17.19
C PHE A 46 18.77 16.50 16.70
N SER A 47 18.81 15.54 17.63
CA SER A 47 18.43 14.18 17.29
C SER A 47 16.97 14.27 16.90
N GLY A 48 16.72 14.34 15.59
CA GLY A 48 15.38 14.45 15.03
C GLY A 48 14.50 13.39 15.67
N SER A 49 13.55 13.82 16.49
CA SER A 49 12.50 12.96 17.00
C SER A 49 11.74 12.46 15.78
N ARG A 50 11.87 11.17 15.47
CA ARG A 50 11.06 10.51 14.45
C ARG A 50 9.61 10.65 14.92
N LEU A 51 8.84 11.53 14.27
CA LEU A 51 7.38 11.58 14.46
C LEU A 51 6.88 10.16 14.23
N ARG A 52 6.24 9.55 15.23
CA ARG A 52 5.56 8.27 15.03
C ARG A 52 4.50 8.55 13.98
N GLN A 53 4.72 8.04 12.78
CA GLN A 53 3.80 8.28 11.70
C GLN A 53 2.59 7.38 11.92
N GLU A 54 1.41 7.99 11.95
CA GLU A 54 0.18 7.27 12.24
C GLU A 54 -0.07 6.22 11.15
N ASP A 55 -0.40 5.01 11.58
CA ASP A 55 -0.77 3.93 10.68
C ASP A 55 -2.18 4.18 10.15
N THR A 56 -2.38 3.92 8.85
CA THR A 56 -3.63 4.17 8.15
C THR A 56 -4.04 2.94 7.33
N PRO A 57 -5.34 2.61 7.28
CA PRO A 57 -5.82 1.52 6.45
C PRO A 57 -5.51 1.77 4.97
N PRO A 58 -5.50 0.72 4.14
CA PRO A 58 -5.26 0.86 2.72
C PRO A 58 -6.39 1.63 2.06
N ARG A 59 -6.06 2.40 1.03
CA ARG A 59 -7.01 3.09 0.16
C ARG A 59 -6.51 3.04 -1.26
N ILE A 60 -7.37 2.66 -2.20
CA ILE A 60 -7.09 2.76 -3.62
C ILE A 60 -7.22 4.23 -4.04
N VAL A 61 -6.16 4.80 -4.61
CA VAL A 61 -6.12 6.19 -5.08
C VAL A 61 -6.14 6.30 -6.60
N GLU A 62 -5.72 5.24 -7.29
CA GLU A 62 -5.87 5.09 -8.73
C GLU A 62 -6.54 3.74 -8.98
N HIS A 63 -7.75 3.79 -9.54
CA HIS A 63 -8.50 2.60 -9.92
C HIS A 63 -8.16 2.21 -11.36
N PRO A 64 -8.20 0.90 -11.70
CA PRO A 64 -8.05 0.49 -13.08
C PRO A 64 -9.25 0.93 -13.91
N SER A 65 -9.00 1.09 -15.21
CA SER A 65 -10.02 1.37 -16.22
C SER A 65 -10.07 0.25 -17.24
N ASP A 66 -11.21 0.10 -17.90
CA ASP A 66 -11.38 -0.86 -19.00
C ASP A 66 -10.30 -0.63 -20.08
N LEU A 67 -9.77 -1.73 -20.61
CA LEU A 67 -8.69 -1.72 -21.57
C LEU A 67 -8.99 -2.66 -22.74
N ILE A 68 -8.87 -2.11 -23.96
CA ILE A 68 -8.92 -2.88 -25.21
C ILE A 68 -7.52 -2.90 -25.81
N VAL A 69 -6.95 -4.09 -25.99
CA VAL A 69 -5.56 -4.24 -26.43
C VAL A 69 -5.43 -5.35 -27.46
N SER A 70 -4.55 -5.17 -28.44
CA SER A 70 -4.33 -6.20 -29.48
C SER A 70 -3.55 -7.39 -28.91
N LYS A 71 -3.86 -8.59 -29.42
CA LYS A 71 -3.08 -9.79 -29.09
C LYS A 71 -1.60 -9.58 -29.39
N GLY A 72 -0.74 -9.96 -28.44
CA GLY A 72 0.71 -9.92 -28.55
C GLY A 72 1.33 -8.60 -28.11
N GLU A 73 0.52 -7.54 -27.98
CA GLU A 73 0.98 -6.24 -27.51
C GLU A 73 1.12 -6.23 -25.97
N PRO A 74 2.02 -5.41 -25.42
CA PRO A 74 2.09 -5.17 -23.99
C PRO A 74 0.88 -4.34 -23.52
N ALA A 75 0.53 -4.48 -22.23
CA ALA A 75 -0.58 -3.75 -21.61
C ALA A 75 -0.31 -3.49 -20.13
N THR A 76 -0.95 -2.46 -19.56
CA THR A 76 -0.89 -2.18 -18.13
C THR A 76 -2.28 -1.90 -17.61
N LEU A 77 -2.69 -2.59 -16.55
CA LEU A 77 -3.83 -2.19 -15.72
C LEU A 77 -3.31 -1.39 -14.54
N ASN A 78 -3.62 -0.10 -14.52
CA ASN A 78 -3.16 0.79 -13.48
C ASN A 78 -3.89 0.52 -12.17
N CYS A 79 -3.13 0.46 -11.09
CA CYS A 79 -3.67 0.50 -9.73
C CYS A 79 -2.60 1.12 -8.83
N LYS A 80 -3.05 2.00 -7.96
CA LYS A 80 -2.21 2.61 -6.92
C LYS A 80 -2.96 2.63 -5.61
N ALA A 81 -2.29 2.13 -4.57
CA ALA A 81 -2.83 2.11 -3.22
C ALA A 81 -1.91 2.88 -2.27
N GLU A 82 -2.53 3.57 -1.31
CA GLU A 82 -1.86 4.26 -0.22
C GLU A 82 -2.27 3.63 1.11
N GLY A 83 -1.39 3.67 2.09
CA GLY A 83 -1.62 3.11 3.42
C GLY A 83 -0.34 3.13 4.22
N ARG A 84 -0.48 3.04 5.54
CA ARG A 84 0.66 2.98 6.46
C ARG A 84 0.41 1.87 7.47
N PRO A 85 1.27 0.84 7.54
CA PRO A 85 2.38 0.52 6.64
C PRO A 85 1.94 0.38 5.18
N SER A 86 2.90 0.52 4.26
CA SER A 86 2.65 0.43 2.82
C SER A 86 1.91 -0.87 2.48
N PRO A 87 0.78 -0.79 1.79
CA PRO A 87 -0.03 -1.97 1.53
C PRO A 87 0.59 -2.86 0.45
N THR A 88 0.40 -4.16 0.59
CA THR A 88 0.71 -5.14 -0.45
C THR A 88 -0.47 -5.21 -1.41
N VAL A 89 -0.20 -5.13 -2.71
CA VAL A 89 -1.22 -5.21 -3.76
C VAL A 89 -1.20 -6.58 -4.41
N GLU A 90 -2.37 -7.16 -4.61
CA GLU A 90 -2.60 -8.39 -5.37
C GLU A 90 -3.70 -8.16 -6.40
N TRP A 91 -3.70 -8.95 -7.48
CA TRP A 91 -4.70 -8.85 -8.53
C TRP A 91 -5.54 -10.10 -8.60
N TYR A 92 -6.82 -9.92 -8.88
CA TYR A 92 -7.76 -11.01 -9.12
C TYR A 92 -8.41 -10.81 -10.48
N LYS A 93 -8.55 -11.91 -11.22
CA LYS A 93 -9.24 -11.99 -12.50
C LYS A 93 -10.40 -12.95 -12.35
N ASP A 94 -11.62 -12.48 -12.59
CA ASP A 94 -12.84 -13.28 -12.50
C ASP A 94 -12.98 -14.05 -11.16
N GLY A 95 -12.46 -13.46 -10.09
CA GLY A 95 -12.44 -14.03 -8.74
C GLY A 95 -11.21 -14.89 -8.40
N GLU A 96 -10.35 -15.22 -9.37
CA GLU A 96 -9.14 -16.01 -9.15
C GLU A 96 -7.89 -15.13 -9.02
N ARG A 97 -6.98 -15.47 -8.10
CA ARG A 97 -5.74 -14.71 -7.92
C ARG A 97 -4.84 -14.83 -9.15
N VAL A 98 -4.36 -13.70 -9.65
CA VAL A 98 -3.45 -13.62 -10.79
C VAL A 98 -2.03 -13.96 -10.34
N GLU A 99 -1.43 -14.98 -10.95
CA GLU A 99 -0.01 -15.30 -10.78
C GLU A 99 0.87 -14.25 -11.48
N THR A 100 1.85 -13.70 -10.76
CA THR A 100 2.78 -12.68 -11.24
C THR A 100 4.23 -13.16 -11.17
N ASP A 101 5.16 -12.32 -11.60
CA ASP A 101 6.61 -12.52 -11.47
C ASP A 101 7.06 -12.77 -10.02
N ARG A 102 6.29 -12.31 -9.04
CA ARG A 102 6.54 -12.56 -7.61
C ARG A 102 6.26 -14.00 -7.18
N ASP A 103 5.35 -14.67 -7.87
CA ASP A 103 4.96 -16.05 -7.58
C ASP A 103 5.75 -17.02 -8.46
N ASN A 104 5.99 -16.65 -9.72
CA ASN A 104 6.70 -17.44 -10.71
C ASN A 104 7.57 -16.55 -11.60
N PRO A 105 8.92 -16.68 -11.56
CA PRO A 105 9.83 -15.87 -12.37
C PRO A 105 9.64 -15.99 -13.89
N ARG A 106 8.92 -17.01 -14.37
CA ARG A 106 8.60 -17.20 -15.80
C ARG A 106 7.25 -16.59 -16.21
N SER A 107 6.51 -16.01 -15.27
CA SER A 107 5.23 -15.36 -15.56
C SER A 107 5.41 -14.26 -16.60
N GLN A 108 4.43 -14.11 -17.50
CA GLN A 108 4.39 -13.02 -18.47
C GLN A 108 3.68 -11.78 -17.92
N ARG A 109 3.28 -11.83 -16.65
CA ARG A 109 2.59 -10.78 -15.91
C ARG A 109 3.48 -10.33 -14.76
N MET A 110 3.67 -9.03 -14.64
CA MET A 110 4.56 -8.43 -13.66
C MET A 110 3.81 -7.47 -12.74
N LEU A 111 4.10 -7.51 -11.45
CA LEU A 111 3.53 -6.56 -10.49
C LEU A 111 4.49 -5.38 -10.29
N LEU A 112 4.13 -4.23 -10.86
CA LEU A 112 4.96 -3.02 -10.79
C LEU A 112 5.03 -2.45 -9.35
N PRO A 113 6.06 -1.64 -9.03
CA PRO A 113 6.17 -0.99 -7.72
C PRO A 113 4.99 -0.10 -7.35
N SER A 114 4.25 0.42 -8.33
CA SER A 114 3.01 1.18 -8.12
C SER A 114 1.84 0.33 -7.60
N GLY A 115 1.91 -1.00 -7.79
CA GLY A 115 0.78 -1.92 -7.63
C GLY A 115 0.07 -2.24 -8.94
N SER A 116 0.49 -1.63 -10.05
CA SER A 116 -0.11 -1.86 -11.38
C SER A 116 0.31 -3.21 -11.97
N LEU A 117 -0.61 -3.86 -12.69
CA LEU A 117 -0.38 -5.15 -13.34
C LEU A 117 0.07 -4.92 -14.78
N PHE A 118 1.32 -5.27 -15.08
CA PHE A 118 1.91 -5.18 -16.40
C PHE A 118 1.89 -6.54 -17.11
N PHE A 119 1.43 -6.57 -18.35
CA PHE A 119 1.47 -7.72 -19.23
C PHE A 119 2.57 -7.50 -20.26
N LEU A 120 3.56 -8.39 -20.30
CA LEU A 120 4.63 -8.33 -21.31
C LEU A 120 4.06 -8.51 -22.73
N ARG A 121 3.08 -9.40 -22.86
CA ARG A 121 2.33 -9.66 -24.08
C ARG A 121 0.95 -10.20 -23.75
N ILE A 122 -0.08 -9.71 -24.44
CA ILE A 122 -1.43 -10.22 -24.28
C ILE A 122 -1.62 -11.53 -25.03
N VAL A 123 -2.01 -12.58 -24.31
CA VAL A 123 -2.23 -13.93 -24.83
C VAL A 123 -3.72 -14.16 -25.07
N HIS A 124 -4.04 -14.37 -26.34
CA HIS A 124 -5.39 -14.73 -26.79
C HIS A 124 -5.33 -15.88 -27.79
N GLY A 125 -5.89 -17.03 -27.41
CA GLY A 125 -5.99 -18.23 -28.22
C GLY A 125 -7.43 -18.55 -28.59
N ARG A 126 -7.62 -19.34 -29.66
CA ARG A 126 -8.97 -19.73 -30.13
C ARG A 126 -9.75 -20.56 -29.12
N ARG A 127 -9.05 -21.34 -28.28
CA ARG A 127 -9.64 -22.22 -27.25
C ARG A 127 -9.44 -21.72 -25.82
N SER A 128 -8.54 -20.78 -25.61
CA SER A 128 -8.18 -20.28 -24.27
C SER A 128 -7.80 -18.81 -24.36
N LYS A 129 -8.38 -18.01 -23.48
CA LYS A 129 -8.20 -16.56 -23.38
C LYS A 129 -7.70 -16.21 -21.97
N PRO A 130 -6.45 -16.57 -21.63
CA PRO A 130 -5.98 -16.51 -20.24
C PRO A 130 -5.91 -15.08 -19.70
N ASP A 131 -5.76 -14.07 -20.55
CA ASP A 131 -5.66 -12.66 -20.12
C ASP A 131 -6.97 -11.87 -20.25
N GLU A 132 -7.95 -12.34 -21.02
CA GLU A 132 -9.25 -11.65 -21.19
C GLU A 132 -10.16 -11.94 -20.00
N GLY A 133 -10.70 -10.91 -19.33
CA GLY A 133 -11.57 -11.06 -18.16
C GLY A 133 -11.74 -9.76 -17.36
N SER A 134 -12.42 -9.87 -16.21
CA SER A 134 -12.65 -8.76 -15.29
C SER A 134 -11.62 -8.77 -14.16
N TYR A 135 -10.88 -7.68 -14.04
CA TYR A 135 -9.79 -7.52 -13.09
C TYR A 135 -10.15 -6.57 -11.94
N VAL A 136 -9.67 -6.91 -10.74
CA VAL A 136 -9.66 -6.03 -9.56
C VAL A 136 -8.30 -6.10 -8.89
N CYS A 137 -7.84 -4.96 -8.35
CA CYS A 137 -6.71 -4.93 -7.44
C CYS A 137 -7.19 -4.87 -6.00
N VAL A 138 -6.51 -5.62 -5.14
CA VAL A 138 -6.79 -5.72 -3.71
C VAL A 138 -5.54 -5.31 -2.96
N ALA A 139 -5.64 -4.24 -2.16
CA ALA A 139 -4.55 -3.71 -1.36
C ALA A 139 -4.77 -4.06 0.12
N ARG A 140 -3.77 -4.67 0.77
CA ARG A 140 -3.86 -5.16 2.15
C ARG A 140 -2.74 -4.62 3.02
N ASN A 141 -3.07 -4.22 4.25
CA ASN A 141 -2.11 -4.08 5.33
C ASN A 141 -2.71 -4.63 6.63
N TYR A 142 -2.03 -4.49 7.77
CA TYR A 142 -2.51 -5.07 9.03
C TYR A 142 -3.80 -4.40 9.57
N LEU A 143 -4.14 -3.21 9.07
CA LEU A 143 -5.35 -2.47 9.47
C LEU A 143 -6.56 -2.83 8.61
N GLY A 144 -6.38 -3.48 7.46
CA GLY A 144 -7.49 -3.92 6.63
C GLY A 144 -7.17 -4.11 5.16
N GLU A 145 -8.21 -3.97 4.35
CA GLU A 145 -8.21 -4.25 2.92
C GLU A 145 -9.00 -3.18 2.16
N ALA A 146 -8.53 -2.84 0.97
CA ALA A 146 -9.25 -2.00 0.02
C ALA A 146 -9.29 -2.70 -1.35
N VAL A 147 -10.46 -2.70 -1.98
CA VAL A 147 -10.70 -3.32 -3.28
C VAL A 147 -10.99 -2.23 -4.31
N SER A 148 -10.44 -2.34 -5.51
CA SER A 148 -10.70 -1.39 -6.59
C SER A 148 -12.05 -1.61 -7.26
N HIS A 149 -12.43 -0.68 -8.14
CA HIS A 149 -13.44 -0.94 -9.16
C HIS A 149 -12.99 -2.07 -10.10
N ASN A 150 -13.96 -2.71 -10.74
CA ASN A 150 -13.70 -3.65 -11.83
C ASN A 150 -13.18 -2.91 -13.05
N ALA A 151 -12.23 -3.54 -13.74
CA ALA A 151 -11.80 -3.17 -15.07
C ALA A 151 -11.79 -4.39 -15.98
N SER A 152 -12.40 -4.26 -17.16
CA SER A 152 -12.46 -5.31 -18.16
C SER A 152 -11.26 -5.21 -19.09
N LEU A 153 -10.52 -6.31 -19.26
CA LEU A 153 -9.50 -6.44 -20.29
C LEU A 153 -10.09 -7.22 -21.47
N GLU A 154 -10.27 -6.54 -22.59
CA GLU A 154 -10.75 -7.10 -23.85
C GLU A 154 -9.63 -7.15 -24.89
N VAL A 155 -9.59 -8.22 -25.69
CA VAL A 155 -8.60 -8.33 -26.77
C VAL A 155 -9.21 -7.84 -28.07
N ALA A 156 -8.61 -6.82 -28.67
CA ALA A 156 -9.06 -6.25 -29.93
C ALA A 156 -9.07 -7.31 -31.04
N SER A 157 -10.23 -7.50 -31.65
CA SER A 157 -10.37 -8.29 -32.86
C SER A 157 -9.93 -7.43 -34.05
N LYS A 158 -9.22 -8.02 -35.02
CA LYS A 158 -8.94 -7.32 -36.29
C LYS A 158 -10.25 -7.17 -37.07
N CYS A 159 -10.90 -6.02 -36.96
CA CYS A 159 -11.98 -5.63 -37.86
C CYS A 159 -11.38 -5.27 -39.22
N ARG A 160 -11.79 -5.93 -40.31
CA ARG A 160 -11.46 -5.46 -41.67
C ARG A 160 -12.30 -4.22 -41.95
N THR A 161 -11.71 -3.04 -41.87
CA THR A 161 -12.31 -1.81 -42.39
C THR A 161 -12.07 -1.72 -43.89
N SER A 162 -13.03 -1.19 -44.65
CA SER A 162 -12.97 -1.03 -46.12
C SER A 162 -11.78 -0.18 -46.61
N SER A 163 -11.13 0.56 -45.71
CA SER A 163 -9.99 1.43 -45.94
C SER A 163 -8.62 0.80 -45.62
N GLY A 164 -8.55 -0.46 -45.20
CA GLY A 164 -7.28 -1.17 -44.99
C GLY A 164 -6.45 -0.75 -43.77
N PHE A 165 -6.98 0.10 -42.89
CA PHE A 165 -6.33 0.51 -41.63
C PHE A 165 -6.80 -0.35 -40.45
N PHE A 166 -5.87 -0.91 -39.68
CA PHE A 166 -6.18 -1.65 -38.45
C PHE A 166 -6.40 -0.66 -37.30
N LEU A 167 -7.65 -0.48 -36.89
CA LEU A 167 -7.98 0.18 -35.62
C LEU A 167 -8.46 -0.88 -34.61
N PRO A 168 -8.09 -0.78 -33.32
CA PRO A 168 -8.64 -1.65 -32.29
C PRO A 168 -10.09 -1.20 -32.02
N LEU A 169 -11.04 -1.83 -32.71
CA LEU A 169 -12.47 -1.57 -32.55
C LEU A 169 -13.18 -2.81 -32.01
N ARG A 170 -14.31 -2.60 -31.32
CA ARG A 170 -15.30 -3.62 -31.03
C ARG A 170 -15.96 -4.02 -32.35
N CYS A 171 -15.56 -5.17 -32.87
CA CYS A 171 -16.44 -6.06 -33.62
C CYS A 171 -16.99 -7.09 -32.61
#